data_AF-A0A1I1Z721-F1
#
_entry.id   AF-A0A1I1Z721-F1
#
_cell.length_a   1.000
_cell.length_b   1.000
_cell.length_c   1.000
_cell.angle_alpha   90.00
_cell.angle_beta   90.00
_cell.angle_gamma   90.00
#
_symmetry.space_group_name_H-M   'P 1'
#
loop_
_entity.id
_entity.type
_entity.pdbx_description
1 polymer ?
#
loop_
_entity_poly.entity_id
_entity_poly.type
_entity_poly.pdbx_seq_one_letter_code
_entity_poly.pdbx_strand_id
1 'polypeptide(L)'
;MKRVFAVCLLLLSFLCCLPAFAAAAGQTGKKDYELISPESYEGYWEEKKEGRLLMAVTPTEEPGWYDVAVTLREKRPKMDVYMMRAHYQEDGSMYYENCLFVLRKVKSDGSVKDKVKYRNGSGLLYYSFDENVLYWTDYTLKPEKRVLTFIKTASPDTDEAK
;
A
#
# COMPACT_ATOMS: atom_id res chain seq x y z
N MET A 1 -47.06 -65.06 -24.80
CA MET A 1 -46.21 -63.86 -24.87
C MET A 1 -44.83 -64.21 -24.32
N LYS A 2 -43.83 -64.35 -25.19
CA LYS A 2 -42.45 -64.73 -24.85
C LYS A 2 -41.58 -63.47 -24.83
N ARG A 3 -40.92 -63.15 -23.72
CA ARG A 3 -39.97 -62.03 -23.62
C ARG A 3 -38.55 -62.56 -23.77
N VAL A 4 -37.92 -62.15 -24.86
CA VAL A 4 -36.47 -62.19 -25.07
C VAL A 4 -35.98 -60.78 -24.79
N PHE A 5 -35.00 -60.59 -23.92
CA PHE A 5 -33.96 -59.56 -24.05
C PHE A 5 -32.80 -59.93 -23.13
N ALA A 6 -31.80 -60.56 -23.74
CA ALA A 6 -30.43 -60.60 -23.25
C ALA A 6 -29.70 -59.31 -23.68
N VAL A 7 -28.53 -59.11 -23.09
CA VAL A 7 -27.44 -58.20 -23.52
C VAL A 7 -27.53 -56.77 -22.97
N CYS A 8 -26.87 -56.55 -21.83
CA CYS A 8 -25.95 -55.42 -21.60
C CYS A 8 -25.25 -55.59 -20.24
N LEU A 9 -24.65 -56.76 -20.02
CA LEU A 9 -23.83 -57.06 -18.85
C LEU A 9 -22.41 -57.33 -19.38
N LEU A 10 -21.67 -56.24 -19.65
CA LEU A 10 -20.21 -56.18 -19.88
C LEU A 10 -19.88 -54.87 -20.62
N LEU A 11 -19.76 -53.75 -19.90
CA LEU A 11 -18.99 -52.55 -20.31
C LEU A 11 -19.10 -51.45 -19.25
N LEU A 12 -18.54 -51.67 -18.05
CA LEU A 12 -18.24 -50.56 -17.13
C LEU A 12 -17.08 -50.92 -16.19
N SER A 13 -16.09 -51.61 -16.74
CA SER A 13 -14.84 -51.95 -16.08
C SER A 13 -13.68 -51.46 -16.94
N PHE A 14 -13.56 -50.15 -17.13
CA PHE A 14 -12.34 -49.48 -17.63
C PHE A 14 -12.53 -47.95 -17.59
N LEU A 15 -12.20 -47.33 -16.47
CA LEU A 15 -11.76 -45.92 -16.36
C LEU A 15 -11.16 -45.79 -14.95
N CYS A 16 -9.94 -46.28 -14.79
CA CYS A 16 -8.72 -45.47 -14.81
C CYS A 16 -8.41 -44.92 -13.42
N CYS A 17 -7.54 -45.68 -12.74
CA CYS A 17 -6.47 -45.21 -11.87
C CYS A 17 -6.41 -43.70 -11.69
N LEU A 18 -7.00 -43.21 -10.60
CA LEU A 18 -6.59 -41.91 -10.08
C LEU A 18 -5.12 -42.04 -9.65
N PRO A 19 -4.20 -41.24 -10.20
CA PRO A 19 -2.84 -41.24 -9.70
C PRO A 19 -2.89 -40.67 -8.28
N ALA A 20 -2.45 -41.48 -7.33
CA ALA A 20 -1.94 -41.02 -6.04
C ALA A 20 -0.72 -40.13 -6.31
N PHE A 21 -0.97 -38.86 -6.62
CA PHE A 21 0.03 -37.78 -6.58
C PHE A 21 -0.42 -36.76 -5.54
N ALA A 22 -0.62 -37.24 -4.31
CA ALA A 22 -0.36 -36.43 -3.13
C ALA A 22 1.15 -36.47 -2.87
N ALA A 23 1.91 -35.77 -3.71
CA ALA A 23 3.34 -35.55 -3.52
C ALA A 23 3.59 -34.05 -3.64
N ALA A 24 3.63 -33.41 -2.47
CA ALA A 24 4.23 -32.12 -2.18
C ALA A 24 4.10 -31.06 -3.29
N ALA A 25 3.03 -30.26 -3.23
CA ALA A 25 3.18 -28.87 -3.61
C ALA A 25 4.23 -28.30 -2.65
N GLY A 26 5.46 -28.17 -3.15
CA GLY A 26 6.56 -27.57 -2.41
C GLY A 26 6.08 -26.25 -1.84
N GLN A 27 6.25 -26.07 -0.53
CA GLN A 27 6.25 -24.76 0.08
C GLN A 27 7.40 -23.98 -0.55
N THR A 28 7.15 -23.35 -1.70
CA THR A 28 8.03 -22.31 -2.22
C THR A 28 7.97 -21.18 -1.23
N GLY A 29 9.06 -21.05 -0.46
CA GLY A 29 9.28 -20.15 0.66
C GLY A 29 8.29 -19.00 0.75
N LYS A 30 7.26 -19.18 1.57
CA LYS A 30 6.64 -18.04 2.24
C LYS A 30 7.76 -17.51 3.13
N LYS A 31 8.48 -16.48 2.68
CA LYS A 31 9.26 -15.68 3.62
C LYS A 31 8.23 -15.26 4.67
N ASP A 32 8.50 -15.62 5.92
CA ASP A 32 7.82 -15.00 7.04
C ASP A 32 8.23 -13.53 6.99
N TYR A 33 7.53 -12.75 6.16
CA TYR A 33 7.57 -11.31 6.25
C TYR A 33 7.08 -11.06 7.67
N GLU A 34 7.98 -10.61 8.56
CA GLU A 34 7.55 -10.00 9.80
C GLU A 34 6.42 -9.06 9.42
N LEU A 35 5.21 -9.28 9.97
CA LEU A 35 4.08 -8.40 9.70
C LEU A 35 4.57 -7.00 10.05
N ILE A 36 4.81 -6.19 9.01
CA ILE A 36 5.17 -4.80 9.19
C ILE A 36 4.06 -4.20 10.04
N SER A 37 4.39 -3.41 11.05
CA SER A 37 3.35 -2.74 11.81
C SER A 37 2.92 -1.48 11.04
N PRO A 38 1.65 -1.06 11.07
CA PRO A 38 1.23 0.18 10.41
C PRO A 38 2.02 1.42 10.86
N GLU A 39 2.47 1.45 12.12
CA GLU A 39 3.33 2.49 12.68
C GLU A 39 4.72 2.55 12.01
N SER A 40 5.13 1.48 11.31
CA SER A 40 6.38 1.46 10.55
C SER A 40 6.37 2.42 9.35
N TYR A 41 5.20 2.90 8.93
CA TYR A 41 5.06 3.94 7.91
C TYR A 41 5.34 5.36 8.46
N GLU A 42 5.32 5.55 9.77
CA GLU A 42 5.59 6.84 10.38
C GLU A 42 7.06 7.25 10.24
N GLY A 43 7.28 8.56 10.10
CA GLY A 43 8.59 9.18 10.18
C GLY A 43 8.97 10.03 8.97
N TYR A 44 10.28 10.23 8.83
CA TYR A 44 10.88 11.07 7.81
C TYR A 44 11.40 10.23 6.66
N TRP A 45 11.12 10.67 5.45
CA TRP A 45 11.51 9.98 4.23
C TRP A 45 12.10 10.98 3.25
N GLU A 46 13.12 10.58 2.50
CA GLU A 46 13.79 11.44 1.52
C GLU A 46 13.72 10.85 0.11
N GLU A 47 13.34 11.68 -0.86
CA GLU A 47 13.42 11.33 -2.27
C GLU A 47 14.81 11.71 -2.82
N LYS A 48 15.40 10.86 -3.66
CA LYS A 48 16.75 11.07 -4.24
C LYS A 48 16.93 12.38 -5.00
N LYS A 49 15.86 13.09 -5.39
CA LYS A 49 15.96 14.26 -6.26
C LYS A 49 15.27 15.52 -5.75
N GLU A 50 14.09 15.48 -5.11
CA GLU A 50 13.29 16.72 -5.01
C GLU A 50 12.48 16.96 -3.72
N GLY A 51 12.57 16.15 -2.65
CA GLY A 51 11.86 16.52 -1.43
C GLY A 51 12.02 15.62 -0.21
N ARG A 52 11.67 16.18 0.95
CA ARG A 52 11.48 15.47 2.21
C ARG A 52 10.00 15.21 2.44
N LEU A 53 9.65 14.00 2.82
CA LEU A 53 8.31 13.56 3.18
C LEU A 53 8.26 13.30 4.69
N LEU A 54 7.25 13.83 5.36
CA LEU A 54 6.90 13.47 6.74
C LEU A 54 5.56 12.75 6.71
N MET A 55 5.51 11.56 7.30
CA MET A 55 4.29 10.76 7.43
C MET A 55 3.94 10.54 8.90
N ALA A 56 2.66 10.73 9.22
CA ALA A 56 2.05 10.34 10.49
C ALA A 56 0.91 9.37 10.22
N VAL A 57 0.75 8.36 11.09
CA VAL A 57 -0.22 7.26 10.94
C VAL A 57 -0.92 7.07 12.28
N THR A 58 -2.19 7.45 12.34
CA THR A 58 -2.99 7.36 13.57
C THR A 58 -4.07 6.29 13.42
N PRO A 59 -4.20 5.32 14.33
CA PRO A 59 -5.30 4.35 14.28
C PRO A 59 -6.65 5.04 14.43
N THR A 60 -7.65 4.56 13.68
CA THR A 60 -9.05 5.01 13.84
C THR A 60 -9.83 4.08 14.77
N GLU A 61 -11.08 4.42 15.08
CA GLU A 61 -11.99 3.55 15.83
C GLU A 61 -12.35 2.26 15.06
N GLU A 62 -12.22 2.28 13.72
CA GLU A 62 -12.49 1.11 12.88
C GLU A 62 -11.21 0.26 12.75
N PRO A 63 -11.25 -1.02 13.17
CA PRO A 63 -10.07 -1.88 13.10
C PRO A 63 -9.52 -2.01 11.69
N GLY A 64 -8.19 -1.97 11.56
CA GLY A 64 -7.50 -2.05 10.27
C GLY A 64 -7.47 -0.73 9.50
N TRP A 65 -8.13 0.32 9.98
CA TRP A 65 -8.13 1.64 9.35
C TRP A 65 -7.34 2.68 10.14
N TYR A 66 -6.64 3.53 9.39
CA TYR A 66 -5.71 4.54 9.89
C TYR A 66 -5.94 5.88 9.18
N ASP A 67 -5.87 6.96 9.94
CA ASP A 67 -5.72 8.30 9.37
C ASP A 67 -4.25 8.55 9.06
N VAL A 68 -3.96 8.86 7.81
CA VAL A 68 -2.59 9.09 7.31
C VAL A 68 -2.47 10.54 6.86
N ALA A 69 -1.50 11.23 7.43
CA ALA A 69 -1.14 12.60 7.04
C ALA A 69 0.26 12.61 6.44
N VAL A 70 0.36 13.11 5.21
CA VAL A 70 1.64 13.23 4.50
C VAL A 70 1.92 14.69 4.19
N THR A 71 3.11 15.16 4.57
CA THR A 71 3.63 16.47 4.16
C THR A 71 4.86 16.28 3.30
N LEU A 72 4.75 16.58 2.01
CA LEU A 72 5.87 16.59 1.07
C LEU A 72 6.39 18.02 0.90
N ARG A 73 7.66 18.23 1.25
CA ARG A 73 8.35 19.51 1.13
C ARG A 73 9.24 19.51 -0.10
N GLU A 74 8.75 20.07 -1.20
CA GLU A 74 9.57 20.33 -2.38
C GLU A 74 10.45 21.57 -2.17
N LYS A 75 9.87 22.74 -1.87
CA LYS A 75 10.58 24.03 -1.64
C LYS A 75 9.78 24.99 -0.76
N ARG A 76 10.36 25.53 0.33
CA ARG A 76 9.73 26.62 1.10
C ARG A 76 9.43 27.82 0.17
N PRO A 77 8.27 28.49 0.30
CA PRO A 77 7.27 28.41 1.37
C PRO A 77 6.08 27.47 1.07
N LYS A 78 6.17 26.61 0.05
CA LYS A 78 5.09 25.72 -0.37
C LYS A 78 5.35 24.30 0.12
N MET A 79 4.29 23.62 0.50
CA MET A 79 4.30 22.21 0.85
C MET A 79 3.04 21.54 0.34
N ASP A 80 3.18 20.28 -0.01
CA ASP A 80 2.12 19.44 -0.51
C ASP A 80 1.61 18.62 0.68
N VAL A 81 0.32 18.75 1.00
CA VAL A 81 -0.28 18.12 2.18
C VAL A 81 -1.40 17.20 1.72
N TYR A 82 -1.29 15.94 2.13
CA TYR A 82 -2.26 14.89 1.85
C TYR A 82 -2.82 14.39 3.17
N MET A 83 -4.14 14.31 3.24
CA MET A 83 -4.86 13.72 4.36
C MET A 83 -5.75 12.63 3.78
N MET A 84 -5.59 11.40 4.26
CA MET A 84 -6.24 10.23 3.69
C MET A 84 -6.60 9.23 4.78
N ARG A 85 -7.58 8.38 4.52
CA ARG A 85 -7.90 7.23 5.36
C ARG A 85 -7.44 5.97 4.65
N ALA A 86 -6.69 5.13 5.35
CA ALA A 86 -6.02 3.98 4.77
C ALA A 86 -6.36 2.69 5.49
N HIS A 87 -6.64 1.65 4.73
CA HIS A 87 -6.88 0.29 5.20
C HIS A 87 -5.61 -0.54 5.07
N TYR A 88 -5.18 -1.14 6.18
CA TYR A 88 -4.01 -2.01 6.22
C TYR A 88 -4.32 -3.39 5.67
N GLN A 89 -3.52 -3.84 4.70
CA GLN A 89 -3.74 -5.10 4.01
C GLN A 89 -2.86 -6.23 4.57
N GLU A 90 -3.25 -7.48 4.31
CA GLU A 90 -2.51 -8.66 4.77
C GLU A 90 -1.08 -8.75 4.18
N ASP A 91 -0.85 -8.11 3.03
CA ASP A 91 0.47 -8.03 2.38
C ASP A 91 1.38 -6.93 2.93
N GLY A 92 0.89 -6.20 3.95
CA GLY A 92 1.59 -5.11 4.61
C GLY A 92 1.50 -3.76 3.91
N SER A 93 0.74 -3.65 2.82
CA SER A 93 0.46 -2.39 2.15
C SER A 93 -0.68 -1.61 2.84
N MET A 94 -0.73 -0.30 2.58
CA MET A 94 -1.84 0.56 2.98
C MET A 94 -2.54 1.09 1.73
N TYR A 95 -3.75 0.59 1.48
CA TYR A 95 -4.63 1.16 0.46
C TYR A 95 -5.39 2.34 1.06
N TYR A 96 -5.32 3.51 0.43
CA TYR A 96 -6.03 4.68 0.91
C TYR A 96 -7.12 5.15 -0.03
N GLU A 97 -8.13 5.77 0.56
CA GLU A 97 -9.24 6.40 -0.11
C GLU A 97 -9.58 7.75 0.55
N ASN A 98 -10.51 8.48 -0.06
CA ASN A 98 -10.98 9.78 0.41
C ASN A 98 -9.85 10.81 0.61
N CYS A 99 -8.76 10.67 -0.14
CA CYS A 99 -7.61 11.54 -0.02
C CYS A 99 -7.96 12.98 -0.40
N LEU A 100 -7.59 13.91 0.47
CA LEU A 100 -7.61 15.34 0.26
C LEU A 100 -6.17 15.82 0.03
N PHE A 101 -5.88 16.30 -1.17
CA PHE A 101 -4.61 16.94 -1.50
C PHE A 101 -4.78 18.47 -1.54
N VAL A 102 -3.97 19.19 -0.75
CA VAL A 102 -3.87 20.65 -0.77
C VAL A 102 -2.43 21.11 -0.98
N LEU A 103 -2.27 22.19 -1.76
CA LEU A 103 -1.04 22.99 -1.72
C LEU A 103 -1.15 23.98 -0.58
N ARG A 104 -0.29 23.82 0.41
CA ARG A 104 -0.19 24.69 1.57
C ARG A 104 0.93 25.71 1.39
N LYS A 105 0.59 26.99 1.48
CA LYS A 105 1.57 28.09 1.51
C LYS A 105 1.62 28.68 2.91
N VAL A 106 2.81 28.66 3.53
CA VAL A 106 3.08 29.35 4.80
C VAL A 106 3.58 30.75 4.48
N LYS A 107 2.90 31.78 4.99
CA LYS A 107 3.32 33.17 4.82
C LYS A 107 4.39 33.54 5.86
N SER A 108 5.03 34.68 5.65
CA SER A 108 6.04 35.23 6.57
C SER A 108 5.49 35.54 7.96
N ASP A 109 4.19 35.83 8.07
CA ASP A 109 3.47 36.07 9.33
C ASP A 109 3.05 34.77 10.05
N GLY A 110 3.46 33.60 9.54
CA GLY A 110 3.06 32.28 10.06
C GLY A 110 1.66 31.83 9.63
N SER A 111 0.87 32.68 8.98
CA SER A 111 -0.46 32.30 8.49
C SER A 111 -0.36 31.30 7.34
N VAL A 112 -1.36 30.42 7.27
CA VAL A 112 -1.42 29.35 6.28
C VAL A 112 -2.52 29.62 5.27
N LYS A 113 -2.23 29.39 3.98
CA LYS A 113 -3.22 29.40 2.91
C LYS A 113 -3.16 28.10 2.13
N ASP A 114 -4.26 27.35 2.16
CA ASP A 114 -4.40 26.09 1.45
C ASP A 114 -5.16 26.28 0.13
N LYS A 115 -4.70 25.61 -0.93
CA LYS A 115 -5.39 25.48 -2.20
C LYS A 115 -5.66 24.00 -2.46
N VAL A 116 -6.93 23.60 -2.40
CA VAL A 116 -7.36 22.24 -2.74
C VAL A 116 -6.99 21.93 -4.19
N LYS A 117 -6.33 20.78 -4.37
CA LYS A 117 -5.93 20.26 -5.68
C LYS A 117 -6.89 19.19 -6.16
N TYR A 118 -7.22 18.25 -5.28
CA TYR A 118 -8.29 17.28 -5.51
C TYR A 118 -8.89 16.84 -4.18
N ARG A 119 -10.04 16.16 -4.28
CA ARG A 119 -10.72 15.44 -3.20
C ARG A 119 -11.03 14.04 -3.69
N ASN A 120 -11.30 13.13 -2.75
CA ASN A 120 -11.70 11.76 -3.03
C ASN A 120 -10.66 10.97 -3.84
N GLY A 121 -9.38 11.26 -3.59
CA GLY A 121 -8.31 10.50 -4.22
C GLY A 121 -8.11 9.13 -3.57
N SER A 122 -7.47 8.23 -4.30
CA SER A 122 -7.09 6.90 -3.82
C SER A 122 -5.68 6.53 -4.27
N GLY A 123 -5.11 5.52 -3.63
CA GLY A 123 -3.77 5.08 -3.93
C GLY A 123 -3.27 3.98 -3.01
N LEU A 124 -1.99 3.69 -3.10
CA LEU A 124 -1.32 2.63 -2.37
C LEU A 124 0.01 3.14 -1.80
N LEU A 125 0.25 2.82 -0.54
CA LEU A 125 1.55 2.93 0.12
C LEU A 125 2.07 1.51 0.36
N TYR A 126 3.31 1.26 -0.03
CA TYR A 126 4.00 0.01 0.22
C TYR A 126 5.39 0.29 0.78
N TYR A 127 5.68 -0.24 1.96
CA TYR A 127 6.99 -0.10 2.60
C TYR A 127 7.77 -1.39 2.53
N SER A 128 8.89 -1.38 1.79
CA SER A 128 9.87 -2.46 1.79
C SER A 128 10.82 -2.27 2.97
N PHE A 129 10.63 -3.06 4.02
CA PHE A 129 11.44 -2.99 5.24
C PHE A 129 12.92 -3.33 4.97
N ASP A 130 13.16 -4.40 4.19
CA ASP A 130 14.51 -4.85 3.80
C ASP A 130 15.29 -3.77 3.04
N GLU A 131 14.61 -3.02 2.18
CA GLU A 131 15.23 -1.95 1.38
C GLU A 131 15.21 -0.60 2.11
N ASN A 132 14.42 -0.49 3.18
CA ASN A 132 14.11 0.76 3.86
C ASN A 132 13.52 1.82 2.91
N VAL A 133 12.64 1.37 1.99
CA VAL A 133 12.07 2.18 0.90
C VAL A 133 10.53 2.19 0.95
N LEU A 134 9.95 3.40 0.97
CA LEU A 134 8.53 3.65 0.75
C LEU A 134 8.25 3.87 -0.74
N TYR A 135 7.30 3.12 -1.27
CA TYR A 135 6.71 3.27 -2.58
C TYR A 135 5.30 3.84 -2.43
N TRP A 136 5.03 4.99 -3.06
CA TRP A 136 3.73 5.64 -3.01
C TRP A 136 3.18 5.84 -4.42
N THR A 137 2.02 5.25 -4.68
CA THR A 137 1.28 5.42 -5.93
C THR A 137 -0.03 6.14 -5.66
N ASP A 138 -0.20 7.33 -6.23
CA ASP A 138 -1.47 8.06 -6.22
C ASP A 138 -2.22 7.81 -7.53
N TYR A 139 -3.32 7.05 -7.47
CA TYR A 139 -4.11 6.68 -8.65
C TYR A 139 -4.89 7.87 -9.24
N THR A 140 -5.05 8.95 -8.48
CA THR A 140 -5.80 10.15 -8.89
C THR A 140 -4.98 11.05 -9.80
N LEU A 141 -3.66 11.08 -9.58
CA LEU A 141 -2.73 11.87 -10.36
C LEU A 141 -2.17 11.01 -11.51
N LYS A 142 -2.71 11.17 -12.72
CA LYS A 142 -2.22 10.58 -14.00
C LYS A 142 -1.51 9.21 -13.85
N PRO A 143 -2.23 8.08 -13.96
CA PRO A 143 -1.72 6.75 -13.64
C PRO A 143 -0.50 6.29 -14.45
N GLU A 144 -0.20 6.93 -15.58
CA GLU A 144 0.92 6.55 -16.45
C GLU A 144 2.30 7.00 -15.95
N LYS A 145 2.38 7.89 -14.94
CA LYS A 145 3.65 8.35 -14.37
C LYS A 145 3.52 8.81 -12.92
N ARG A 146 3.87 7.92 -11.98
CA ARG A 146 4.88 8.11 -10.91
C ARG A 146 4.50 7.30 -9.68
N VAL A 147 5.14 6.14 -9.53
CA VAL A 147 5.43 5.65 -8.18
C VAL A 147 6.49 6.59 -7.62
N LEU A 148 6.14 7.31 -6.55
CA LEU A 148 7.11 8.08 -5.78
C LEU A 148 7.87 7.12 -4.87
N THR A 149 9.18 7.33 -4.76
CA THR A 149 10.06 6.43 -4.01
C THR A 149 10.86 7.23 -3.00
N PHE A 150 10.77 6.86 -1.73
CA PHE A 150 11.43 7.55 -0.64
C PHE A 150 12.23 6.57 0.23
N ILE A 151 13.39 7.00 0.71
CA ILE A 151 14.22 6.22 1.64
C ILE A 151 13.92 6.71 3.06
N LYS A 152 13.71 5.80 4.02
CA LYS A 152 13.46 6.21 5.41
C LYS A 152 14.73 6.82 6.00
N THR A 153 14.57 7.90 6.75
CA THR A 153 15.66 8.65 7.37
C THR A 153 15.38 8.88 8.86
N ALA A 154 16.44 9.13 9.63
CA ALA A 154 16.28 9.59 11.01
C ALA A 154 15.56 10.95 11.04
N SER A 155 14.95 11.28 12.18
CA SER A 155 14.46 12.64 12.38
C SER A 155 15.60 13.63 12.17
N PRO A 156 15.38 14.73 11.42
CA PRO A 156 16.40 15.77 11.32
C PRO A 156 16.71 16.29 12.72
N ASP A 157 18.01 16.38 13.04
CA ASP A 157 18.46 17.04 14.25
C ASP A 157 17.97 18.49 14.25
N THR A 158 17.46 18.95 15.38
CA THR A 158 16.92 20.30 15.57
C THR A 158 17.92 21.44 15.35
N ASP A 159 19.18 21.13 15.03
CA ASP A 159 20.30 22.07 14.96
C ASP A 159 20.55 22.69 13.56
N GLU A 160 19.82 22.28 12.51
CA GLU A 160 19.92 22.88 11.17
C GLU A 160 19.02 24.13 10.96
N ALA A 161 18.60 24.78 12.05
CA ALA A 161 17.98 26.10 12.01
C ALA A 161 19.01 27.17 12.43
N LYS A 162 20.06 27.37 11.63
CA LYS A 162 20.91 28.55 11.67
C LYS A 162 20.93 29.24 10.31
#